data_AF-A0A815YP16-F1
#
_entry.id   AF-A0A815YP16-F1
#
_cell.length_a   1.000
_cell.length_b   1.000
_cell.length_c   1.000
_cell.angle_alpha   90.00
_cell.angle_beta   90.00
_cell.angle_gamma   90.00
#
_symmetry.space_group_name_H-M   'P 1'
#
loop_
_entity.id
_entity.type
_entity.pdbx_description
1 polymer ?
#
loop_
_entity_poly.entity_id
_entity_poly.type
_entity_poly.pdbx_seq_one_letter_code
_entity_poly.pdbx_strand_id
1 'polypeptide(L)'
;ITAGDFNNDGISDIVVNPTSGSVVLVLVGYGDGNFDTQLVFSNGLSGSYAWVVPADFNNDGCQDILASDDTAGAVFVLMNTCACRTNRTIATIMSTSH
;
A
#
# COMPACT_ATOMS: atom_id res chain seq x y z
N ILE A 1 -6.63 5.49 -11.47
CA ILE A 1 -6.86 5.98 -10.09
C ILE A 1 -7.93 5.10 -9.47
N THR A 2 -7.75 4.69 -8.22
CA THR A 2 -8.78 3.98 -7.44
C THR A 2 -8.74 4.45 -5.98
N ALA A 3 -9.79 4.19 -5.21
CA ALA A 3 -9.86 4.51 -3.79
C ALA A 3 -9.91 3.21 -2.95
N GLY A 4 -9.45 3.29 -1.70
CA GLY A 4 -9.38 2.17 -0.77
C GLY A 4 -9.02 2.63 0.64
N ASP A 5 -8.89 1.71 1.58
CA ASP A 5 -8.36 1.97 2.94
C ASP A 5 -7.09 1.11 3.11
N PHE A 6 -5.92 1.73 2.85
CA PHE A 6 -4.63 1.01 2.81
C PHE A 6 -3.89 1.09 4.13
N ASN A 7 -4.35 1.91 5.09
CA ASN A 7 -3.73 2.03 6.40
C ASN A 7 -4.66 1.55 7.54
N ASN A 8 -5.87 1.09 7.20
CA ASN A 8 -6.91 0.59 8.09
C ASN A 8 -7.30 1.60 9.18
N ASP A 9 -7.44 2.87 8.81
CA ASP A 9 -7.92 3.92 9.70
C ASP A 9 -9.41 4.28 9.50
N GLY A 10 -10.06 3.62 8.54
CA GLY A 10 -11.47 3.84 8.19
C GLY A 10 -11.70 5.06 7.29
N ILE A 11 -10.63 5.70 6.80
CA ILE A 11 -10.67 6.84 5.88
C ILE A 11 -10.28 6.37 4.48
N SER A 12 -10.94 6.93 3.46
CA SER A 12 -10.57 6.61 2.08
C SER A 12 -9.27 7.30 1.67
N ASP A 13 -8.33 6.46 1.26
CA ASP A 13 -7.08 6.77 0.59
C ASP A 13 -7.23 6.68 -0.94
N ILE A 14 -6.24 7.18 -1.67
CA ILE A 14 -6.22 7.18 -3.14
C ILE A 14 -4.98 6.46 -3.66
N VAL A 15 -5.19 5.52 -4.55
CA VAL A 15 -4.13 4.93 -5.38
C VAL A 15 -4.02 5.66 -6.70
N VAL A 16 -2.84 6.23 -6.95
CA VAL A 16 -2.46 6.82 -8.21
C VAL A 16 -1.47 5.90 -8.91
N ASN A 17 -1.86 5.47 -10.10
CA ASN A 17 -0.97 4.78 -11.02
C ASN A 17 -0.50 5.81 -12.07
N PRO A 18 0.77 6.23 -12.05
CA PRO A 18 1.31 7.15 -13.03
C PRO A 18 1.38 6.49 -14.41
N THR A 19 1.07 7.27 -15.46
CA THR A 19 1.10 6.81 -16.87
C THR A 19 2.49 6.41 -17.36
N SER A 20 3.54 6.74 -16.62
CA SER A 20 4.92 6.35 -16.88
C SER A 20 5.62 6.04 -15.57
N GLY A 21 6.20 4.86 -15.47
CA GLY A 21 6.96 4.42 -14.30
C GLY A 21 6.37 3.18 -13.63
N SER A 22 7.23 2.56 -12.83
CA SER A 22 7.03 1.26 -12.18
C SER A 22 6.34 1.31 -10.84
N VAL A 23 5.84 2.48 -10.44
CA VAL A 23 5.46 2.78 -9.07
C VAL A 23 3.97 3.00 -8.93
N VAL A 24 3.36 2.38 -7.93
CA VAL A 24 2.01 2.69 -7.49
C VAL A 24 2.10 3.56 -6.24
N LEU A 25 1.49 4.74 -6.29
CA LEU A 25 1.49 5.72 -5.21
C LEU A 25 0.18 5.63 -4.43
N VAL A 26 0.26 5.62 -3.10
CA VAL A 26 -0.91 5.79 -2.24
C VAL A 26 -0.83 7.15 -1.55
N LEU A 27 -1.89 7.93 -1.74
CA LEU A 27 -2.14 9.18 -1.03
C LEU A 27 -3.09 8.87 0.12
N VAL A 28 -2.62 9.07 1.35
CA VAL A 28 -3.40 8.76 2.55
C VAL A 28 -4.34 9.90 2.88
N GLY A 29 -5.61 9.58 3.08
CA GLY A 29 -6.67 10.55 3.32
C GLY A 29 -6.73 10.99 4.78
N TYR A 30 -7.07 12.27 5.00
CA TYR A 30 -7.35 12.80 6.33
C TYR A 30 -8.85 12.93 6.65
N GLY A 31 -9.72 12.53 5.71
CA GLY A 31 -11.18 12.56 5.86
C GLY A 31 -11.83 13.93 5.68
N ASP A 32 -11.02 14.97 5.50
CA ASP A 32 -11.42 16.36 5.23
C ASP A 32 -11.19 16.78 3.77
N GLY A 33 -10.80 15.83 2.91
CA GLY A 33 -10.43 16.06 1.51
C GLY A 33 -8.95 16.40 1.30
N ASN A 34 -8.15 16.50 2.37
CA ASN A 34 -6.70 16.58 2.27
C ASN A 34 -6.07 15.18 2.20
N PHE A 35 -4.90 15.10 1.57
CA PHE A 35 -4.15 13.87 1.40
C PHE A 35 -2.65 14.10 1.63
N ASP A 36 -1.98 13.09 2.18
CA ASP A 36 -0.51 13.04 2.29
C ASP A 36 0.06 11.94 1.42
N THR A 37 1.34 12.03 1.06
CA THR A 37 2.00 11.00 0.25
C THR A 37 2.64 9.99 1.19
N GLN A 38 2.11 8.76 1.27
CA GLN A 38 2.52 7.85 2.34
C GLN A 38 3.12 6.52 1.87
N LEU A 39 2.71 5.96 0.72
CA LEU A 39 3.21 4.65 0.29
C LEU A 39 3.62 4.65 -1.18
N VAL A 40 4.79 4.09 -1.44
CA VAL A 40 5.31 3.83 -2.79
C VAL A 40 5.49 2.33 -2.93
N PHE A 41 4.63 1.68 -3.70
CA PHE A 41 4.87 0.31 -4.12
C PHE A 41 5.77 0.34 -5.34
N SER A 42 7.00 -0.13 -5.14
CA SER A 42 7.95 -0.40 -6.22
C SER A 42 8.28 -1.89 -6.18
N ASN A 43 7.87 -2.61 -7.21
CA ASN A 43 8.18 -4.03 -7.38
C ASN A 43 9.35 -4.24 -8.36
N GLY A 44 10.06 -3.17 -8.73
CA GLY A 44 11.19 -3.21 -9.67
C GLY A 44 10.80 -3.56 -11.12
N LEU A 45 9.51 -3.61 -11.45
CA LEU A 45 9.04 -3.98 -12.79
C LEU A 45 8.98 -2.77 -13.70
N SER A 46 9.56 -2.83 -14.89
CA SER A 46 9.58 -1.73 -15.87
C SER A 46 8.25 -1.49 -16.61
N GLY A 47 7.13 -2.04 -16.11
CA GLY A 47 5.83 -2.00 -16.76
C GLY A 47 4.99 -0.78 -16.43
N SER A 48 4.11 -0.40 -17.34
CA SER A 48 3.00 0.52 -17.07
C SER A 48 1.81 -0.34 -16.66
N TYR A 49 1.27 -0.11 -15.45
CA TYR A 49 0.10 -0.88 -15.03
C TYR A 49 -1.13 -0.38 -15.78
N ALA A 50 -1.93 -1.26 -16.37
CA ALA A 50 -3.15 -0.85 -17.06
C ALA A 50 -4.34 -0.78 -16.09
N TRP A 51 -4.39 -1.71 -15.13
CA TRP A 51 -5.47 -1.83 -14.16
C TRP A 51 -4.90 -2.02 -12.76
N VAL A 52 -5.56 -1.39 -11.78
CA VAL A 52 -5.30 -1.60 -10.36
C VAL A 52 -6.62 -1.81 -9.63
N VAL A 53 -6.67 -2.81 -8.75
CA VAL A 53 -7.85 -3.13 -7.93
C VAL A 53 -7.41 -3.33 -6.47
N PRO A 54 -8.03 -2.63 -5.51
CA PRO A 54 -7.71 -2.81 -4.11
C PRO A 54 -8.59 -3.89 -3.47
N ALA A 55 -7.98 -4.73 -2.63
CA ALA A 55 -8.64 -5.71 -1.78
C ALA A 55 -7.67 -6.22 -0.72
N ASP A 56 -8.17 -6.69 0.41
CA ASP A 56 -7.36 -7.43 1.39
C ASP A 56 -7.22 -8.89 0.91
N PHE A 57 -6.12 -9.23 0.23
CA PHE A 57 -5.91 -10.55 -0.37
C PHE A 57 -5.30 -11.55 0.61
N ASN A 58 -4.63 -11.06 1.65
CA ASN A 58 -3.94 -11.89 2.65
C ASN A 58 -4.65 -11.92 4.02
N ASN A 59 -5.74 -11.17 4.17
CA ASN A 59 -6.56 -11.03 5.38
C ASN A 59 -5.77 -10.46 6.58
N ASP A 60 -4.86 -9.51 6.34
CA ASP A 60 -4.08 -8.82 7.37
C ASP A 60 -4.76 -7.53 7.91
N GLY A 61 -5.88 -7.14 7.30
CA GLY A 61 -6.68 -6.00 7.70
C GLY A 61 -6.37 -4.70 6.95
N CYS A 62 -5.37 -4.68 6.07
CA CYS A 62 -5.08 -3.55 5.20
C CYS A 62 -5.35 -3.95 3.75
N GLN A 63 -5.83 -3.02 2.93
CA GLN A 63 -5.98 -3.33 1.50
C GLN A 63 -4.60 -3.49 0.85
N ASP A 64 -4.47 -4.55 0.06
CA ASP A 64 -3.41 -4.79 -0.91
C ASP A 64 -3.82 -4.25 -2.29
N ILE A 65 -2.95 -4.38 -3.29
CA ILE A 65 -3.23 -3.94 -4.67
C ILE A 65 -2.97 -5.07 -5.67
N LEU A 66 -3.99 -5.47 -6.43
CA LEU A 66 -3.82 -6.29 -7.63
C LEU A 66 -3.56 -5.36 -8.83
N ALA A 67 -2.47 -5.61 -9.56
CA ALA A 67 -2.04 -4.79 -10.69
C ALA A 67 -1.77 -5.65 -11.93
N SER A 68 -2.26 -5.22 -13.09
CA SER A 68 -1.92 -5.84 -14.38
C SER A 68 -0.78 -5.09 -15.05
N ASP A 69 0.27 -5.80 -15.45
CA ASP A 69 1.36 -5.29 -16.27
C ASP A 69 1.16 -5.75 -17.71
N ASP A 70 0.71 -4.83 -18.55
CA ASP A 70 0.47 -5.11 -19.98
C ASP A 70 1.78 -5.32 -20.74
N THR A 71 2.88 -4.72 -20.28
CA THR A 71 4.20 -4.87 -20.91
C THR A 71 4.76 -6.27 -20.65
N ALA A 72 4.60 -6.78 -19.43
CA ALA A 72 5.03 -8.13 -19.05
C ALA A 72 4.01 -9.22 -19.39
N GLY A 73 2.75 -8.86 -19.66
CA GLY A 73 1.65 -9.82 -19.85
C GLY A 73 1.33 -10.59 -18.57
N ALA A 74 1.44 -9.95 -17.41
CA ALA A 74 1.37 -10.58 -16.09
C ALA A 74 0.45 -9.82 -15.13
N VAL A 75 -0.01 -10.52 -14.09
CA VAL A 75 -0.78 -9.93 -12.98
C VAL A 75 -0.02 -10.16 -11.69
N PHE A 76 0.09 -9.11 -10.87
CA PHE A 76 0.80 -9.14 -9.60
C PHE A 76 -0.13 -8.71 -8.47
N VAL A 77 0.13 -9.22 -7.27
CA VAL A 77 -0.41 -8.67 -6.03
C VAL A 77 0.72 -7.95 -5.31
N LEU A 78 0.58 -6.64 -5.18
CA LEU A 78 1.43 -5.79 -4.35
C LEU A 78 0.91 -5.87 -2.93
N MET A 79 1.57 -6.72 -2.14
CA MET A 79 1.22 -6.90 -0.74
C MET A 79 1.51 -5.62 0.03
N ASN A 80 0.49 -5.11 0.68
CA ASN A 80 0.64 -4.15 1.75
C ASN A 80 0.88 -4.93 3.06
N THR A 81 1.32 -4.24 4.10
CA THR A 81 1.41 -4.85 5.42
C THR A 81 0.79 -3.93 6.42
N CYS A 82 -0.26 -4.42 7.06
CA CYS A 82 -0.85 -3.74 8.17
C CYS A 82 0.16 -3.66 9.32
N ALA A 83 0.57 -2.43 9.67
CA ALA A 83 1.21 -2.21 10.96
C ALA A 83 0.15 -2.51 12.01
N CYS A 84 0.20 -3.73 12.57
CA CYS A 84 -0.69 -4.10 13.66
C CYS A 84 -0.57 -3.01 14.74
N ARG A 85 -1.65 -2.27 14.99
CA ARG A 85 -1.74 -1.39 16.16
C ARG A 85 -1.87 -2.26 17.42
N THR A 86 -0.88 -3.12 17.68
CA THR A 86 -0.66 -3.57 19.03
C THR A 86 -0.21 -2.33 19.80
N ASN A 87 -1.13 -1.79 20.60
CA ASN A 87 -0.81 -0.90 21.69
C ASN A 87 -0.06 -1.71 22.77
N ARG A 88 1.06 -2.34 22.40
CA ARG A 88 2.00 -2.93 23.35
C ARG A 88 2.85 -1.77 23.80
N THR A 89 2.57 -1.31 25.00
CA THR A 89 3.56 -0.71 25.89
C THR A 89 4.92 -1.36 25.62
N ILE A 90 5.81 -0.66 24.92
CA ILE A 90 7.22 -1.06 24.85
C ILE A 90 7.77 -0.70 26.22
N ALA A 91 7.69 -1.66 27.14
CA ALA A 91 8.41 -1.58 28.39
C ALA A 91 9.91 -1.53 28.09
N THR A 92 10.54 -0.50 28.63
CA THR A 92 11.96 -0.17 28.72
C THR A 92 12.93 -1.37 28.80
N ILE A 93 13.91 -1.37 27.88
CA ILE A 93 15.37 -1.68 27.96
C ILE A 93 15.84 -2.85 28.85
N MET A 94 16.65 -3.78 28.29
CA MET A 94 18.05 -4.03 28.72
C MET A 94 18.87 -4.85 27.72
N SER A 95 20.10 -4.38 27.50
CA SER A 95 21.20 -4.90 26.69
C SER A 95 21.72 -6.27 27.17
N THR A 96 22.27 -7.10 26.28
CA THR A 96 23.72 -7.43 26.25
C THR A 96 24.07 -8.34 25.07
N SER A 97 25.15 -7.96 24.40
CA SER A 97 25.97 -8.73 23.47
C SER A 97 26.42 -10.06 24.04
N HIS A 98 26.50 -11.10 23.20
CA HIS A 98 27.65 -12.01 23.08
C HIS A 98 27.81 -12.40 21.60
#